data_AF-A0A7W1BAT1-F1
#
_entry.id   AF-A0A7W1BAT1-F1
#
_cell.length_a   1.000
_cell.length_b   1.000
_cell.length_c   1.000
_cell.angle_alpha   90.00
_cell.angle_beta   90.00
_cell.angle_gamma   90.00
#
_symmetry.space_group_name_H-M   'P 1'
#
loop_
_entity.id
_entity.type
_entity.pdbx_description
1 polymer ?
#
loop_
_entity_poly.entity_id
_entity_poly.type
_entity_poly.pdbx_seq_one_letter_code
_entity_poly.pdbx_strand_id
1 'polypeptide(L)'
;MSRASGLALVSAPRRNPRRATSRGTGELILHACRRGASRVLVCIGGSATNDGGAGMAQALGVRLLSDRGVELAPGGEALLRLARVDMTELDPAVRSAEFVAATDVDNPLVGPSGASAVYGPQKGASAEDVILLDRALGHFAAVVHRDLGIDVRDIRGAGAAGGMGAGLVAFLGARLRPGVELVMEAVNLRERIAAADLVITGEGAFDEQSLHGKAPEGVLRTARELGVPALVLCGQARVDVPGVRIASLAGRFGLEAATERSRPLLEALTAEVAAEYRKDSGLASSPA
;
A
#
# COMPACT_ATOMS: atom_id res chain seq x y z
N MET A 1 3.18 8.70 -1.43
CA MET A 1 2.73 9.61 -0.36
C MET A 1 3.77 9.81 0.77
N SER A 2 4.46 8.77 1.24
CA SER A 2 5.34 8.84 2.42
C SER A 2 6.47 9.88 2.34
N ARG A 3 6.92 10.25 1.13
CA ARG A 3 7.90 11.33 0.93
C ARG A 3 7.44 12.72 1.36
N ALA A 4 6.13 12.94 1.46
CA ALA A 4 5.54 14.23 1.87
C ALA A 4 4.72 14.12 3.15
N SER A 5 4.11 12.96 3.41
CA SER A 5 3.17 12.75 4.53
C SER A 5 3.48 11.48 5.33
N GLY A 6 4.74 11.05 5.34
CA GLY A 6 5.16 9.76 5.90
C GLY A 6 5.58 9.80 7.37
N LEU A 7 5.42 8.66 8.03
CA LEU A 7 5.78 8.45 9.44
C LEU A 7 7.28 8.65 9.71
N ALA A 8 8.13 8.35 8.73
CA ALA A 8 9.57 8.55 8.80
C ALA A 8 9.99 10.02 8.83
N LEU A 9 9.11 10.95 8.44
CA LEU A 9 9.36 12.39 8.49
C LEU A 9 9.09 13.01 9.87
N VAL A 10 8.52 12.23 10.80
CA VAL A 10 8.06 12.72 12.10
C VAL A 10 8.67 11.87 13.22
N SER A 11 9.46 12.52 14.08
CA SER A 11 10.02 11.87 15.27
C SER A 11 8.89 11.40 16.19
N ALA A 12 9.10 10.29 16.90
CA ALA A 12 8.07 9.67 17.74
C ALA A 12 7.38 10.66 18.71
N PRO A 13 8.09 11.57 19.42
CA PRO A 13 7.45 12.53 20.32
C PRO A 13 6.57 13.59 19.63
N ARG A 14 6.74 13.78 18.31
CA ARG A 14 5.99 14.76 17.52
C ARG A 14 4.82 14.15 16.75
N ARG A 15 4.65 12.83 16.83
CA ARG A 15 3.57 12.13 16.15
C ARG A 15 2.23 12.54 16.76
N ASN A 16 1.36 13.10 15.94
CA ASN A 16 0.03 13.52 16.36
C ASN A 16 -0.94 13.38 15.16
N PRO A 17 -1.67 12.25 15.07
CA PRO A 17 -2.53 11.97 13.93
C PRO A 17 -3.78 12.86 13.88
N ARG A 18 -4.13 13.53 14.99
CA ARG A 18 -5.22 14.53 15.01
C ARG A 18 -4.90 15.78 14.21
N ARG A 19 -3.60 16.11 14.09
CA ARG A 19 -3.10 17.34 13.44
C ARG A 19 -2.31 17.08 12.16
N ALA A 20 -1.76 15.88 11.99
CA ALA A 20 -0.97 15.51 10.81
C ALA A 20 -1.83 15.61 9.54
N THR A 21 -1.26 16.19 8.48
CA THR A 21 -1.97 16.49 7.23
C THR A 21 -1.37 15.80 6.02
N SER A 22 -2.23 15.39 5.10
CA SER A 22 -1.87 14.81 3.80
C SER A 22 -1.61 15.85 2.70
N ARG A 23 -1.61 17.15 3.02
CA ARG A 23 -1.49 18.25 2.04
C ARG A 23 -0.32 18.11 1.06
N GLY A 24 0.86 17.79 1.56
CA GLY A 24 2.04 17.60 0.70
C GLY A 24 1.89 16.46 -0.31
N THR A 25 1.05 15.45 -0.04
CA THR A 25 0.72 14.42 -1.02
C THR A 25 -0.13 15.00 -2.16
N GLY A 26 -1.11 15.85 -1.85
CA GLY A 26 -1.88 16.56 -2.87
C GLY A 26 -1.02 17.52 -3.69
N GLU A 27 -0.06 18.22 -3.07
CA GLU A 27 0.89 19.09 -3.79
C GLU A 27 1.75 18.30 -4.79
N LEU A 28 2.22 17.11 -4.43
CA LEU A 28 2.95 16.22 -5.35
C LEU A 28 2.06 15.73 -6.51
N ILE A 29 0.81 15.37 -6.23
CA ILE A 29 -0.17 14.96 -7.24
C ILE A 29 -0.42 16.10 -8.22
N LEU A 30 -0.72 17.30 -7.70
CA LEU A 30 -0.96 18.50 -8.49
C LEU A 30 0.23 18.81 -9.40
N HIS A 31 1.44 18.73 -8.85
CA HIS A 31 2.66 18.96 -9.62
C HIS A 31 2.80 17.96 -10.77
N ALA A 32 2.53 16.68 -10.54
CA ALA A 32 2.57 15.65 -11.59
C ALA A 32 1.54 15.92 -12.69
N CYS A 33 0.28 16.21 -12.31
CA CYS A 33 -0.80 16.48 -13.26
C CYS A 33 -0.50 17.72 -14.12
N ARG A 34 -0.02 18.82 -13.50
CA ARG A 34 0.36 20.05 -14.22
C ARG A 34 1.55 19.88 -15.15
N ARG A 35 2.35 18.81 -15.00
CA ARG A 35 3.38 18.42 -15.97
C ARG A 35 2.85 17.51 -17.08
N GLY A 36 1.54 17.31 -17.18
CA GLY A 36 0.90 16.55 -18.26
C GLY A 36 0.76 15.05 -17.96
N ALA A 37 0.89 14.62 -16.71
CA ALA A 37 0.60 13.23 -16.36
C ALA A 37 -0.90 12.94 -16.55
N SER A 38 -1.24 12.06 -17.49
CA SER A 38 -2.62 11.60 -17.75
C SER A 38 -3.03 10.42 -16.86
N ARG A 39 -2.06 9.72 -16.26
CA ARG A 39 -2.26 8.62 -15.32
C ARG A 39 -1.30 8.76 -14.15
N VAL A 40 -1.81 8.70 -12.93
CA VAL A 40 -1.04 8.87 -11.70
C VAL A 40 -1.25 7.66 -10.78
N LEU A 41 -0.16 6.94 -10.54
CA LEU A 41 -0.10 5.89 -9.52
C LEU A 41 0.32 6.51 -8.18
N VAL A 42 -0.53 6.37 -7.16
CA VAL A 42 -0.29 6.87 -5.81
C VAL A 42 -0.01 5.70 -4.86
N CYS A 43 1.25 5.52 -4.45
CA CYS A 43 1.59 4.54 -3.43
C CYS A 43 1.32 5.11 -2.03
N ILE A 44 0.42 4.46 -1.27
CA ILE A 44 -0.12 4.99 -0.01
C ILE A 44 0.38 4.30 1.27
N GLY A 45 1.51 3.60 1.23
CA GLY A 45 2.15 3.03 2.42
C GLY A 45 2.88 4.07 3.30
N GLY A 46 3.00 3.78 4.59
CA GLY A 46 3.91 4.49 5.51
C GLY A 46 3.46 5.88 5.97
N SER A 47 2.15 6.15 6.03
CA SER A 47 1.57 7.46 6.40
C SER A 47 1.78 7.86 7.87
N ALA A 48 1.97 9.15 8.14
CA ALA A 48 1.83 9.76 9.46
C ALA A 48 0.40 10.26 9.78
N THR A 49 -0.48 10.28 8.78
CA THR A 49 -1.76 11.01 8.79
C THR A 49 -2.94 10.12 9.15
N ASN A 50 -4.01 10.73 9.66
CA ASN A 50 -5.32 10.09 9.88
C ASN A 50 -6.46 11.05 9.52
N ASP A 51 -6.29 11.77 8.41
CA ASP A 51 -7.14 12.89 7.99
C ASP A 51 -8.09 12.54 6.83
N GLY A 52 -8.29 11.25 6.51
CA GLY A 52 -9.21 10.86 5.43
C GLY A 52 -8.78 11.31 4.03
N GLY A 53 -7.53 11.76 3.86
CA GLY A 53 -7.10 12.42 2.62
C GLY A 53 -7.60 13.86 2.47
N ALA A 54 -8.10 14.49 3.54
CA ALA A 54 -8.62 15.85 3.51
C ALA A 54 -7.57 16.89 3.11
N GLY A 55 -6.37 16.83 3.69
CA GLY A 55 -5.28 17.73 3.31
C GLY A 55 -4.91 17.60 1.84
N MET A 56 -4.85 16.36 1.33
CA MET A 56 -4.63 16.07 -0.09
C MET A 56 -5.73 16.72 -0.94
N ALA A 57 -7.00 16.52 -0.61
CA ALA A 57 -8.13 17.09 -1.34
C ALA A 57 -8.07 18.63 -1.38
N GLN A 58 -7.80 19.27 -0.24
CA GLN A 58 -7.63 20.72 -0.14
C GLN A 58 -6.50 21.25 -1.02
N ALA A 59 -5.37 20.55 -1.10
CA ALA A 59 -4.28 20.93 -2.00
C ALA A 59 -4.63 20.83 -3.49
N LEU A 60 -5.64 20.03 -3.84
CA LEU A 60 -6.10 19.83 -5.21
C LEU A 60 -7.26 20.78 -5.60
N GLY A 61 -7.72 21.62 -4.68
CA GLY A 61 -8.81 22.58 -4.90
C GLY A 61 -10.18 22.13 -4.38
N VAL A 62 -10.26 21.00 -3.66
CA VAL A 62 -11.50 20.59 -2.98
C VAL A 62 -11.67 21.40 -1.71
N ARG A 63 -12.82 22.06 -1.56
CA ARG A 63 -13.10 22.85 -0.35
C ARG A 63 -13.89 22.00 0.64
N LEU A 64 -13.29 21.78 1.79
CA LEU A 64 -13.87 21.09 2.94
C LEU A 64 -14.31 22.15 3.95
N LEU A 65 -15.61 22.37 4.08
CA LEU A 65 -16.17 23.53 4.76
C LEU A 65 -16.88 23.12 6.05
N SER A 66 -16.77 23.96 7.07
CA SER A 66 -17.57 23.88 8.30
C SER A 66 -18.99 24.41 8.10
N ASP A 67 -19.82 24.29 9.14
CA ASP A 67 -21.17 24.85 9.22
C ASP A 67 -21.22 26.37 9.01
N ARG A 68 -20.10 27.05 9.27
CA ARG A 68 -19.92 28.49 9.04
C ARG A 68 -19.39 28.83 7.64
N GLY A 69 -19.24 27.84 6.75
CA GLY A 69 -18.69 28.04 5.41
C GLY A 69 -17.18 28.33 5.39
N VAL A 70 -16.46 28.04 6.48
CA VAL A 70 -15.01 28.25 6.60
C VAL A 70 -14.28 26.94 6.30
N GLU A 71 -13.14 27.02 5.61
CA GLU A 71 -12.31 25.82 5.37
C GLU A 71 -11.83 25.17 6.68
N LEU A 72 -11.85 23.84 6.69
CA LEU A 72 -11.36 23.07 7.82
C LEU A 72 -9.85 23.24 8.02
N ALA A 73 -9.47 23.33 9.29
CA ALA A 73 -8.08 23.24 9.69
C ALA A 73 -7.48 21.87 9.32
N PRO A 74 -6.14 21.76 9.20
CA PRO A 74 -5.50 20.49 8.90
C PRO A 74 -5.69 19.43 10.01
N GLY A 75 -5.72 18.15 9.59
CA GLY A 75 -5.68 16.99 10.49
C GLY A 75 -7.03 16.29 10.69
N GLY A 76 -6.98 15.06 11.22
CA GLY A 76 -8.15 14.19 11.35
C GLY A 76 -9.22 14.69 12.31
N GLU A 77 -8.83 15.42 13.36
CA GLU A 77 -9.81 15.96 14.33
C GLU A 77 -10.74 17.01 13.70
N ALA A 78 -10.23 17.79 12.75
CA ALA A 78 -11.01 18.82 12.09
C ALA A 78 -12.20 18.26 11.30
N LEU A 79 -12.14 16.99 10.89
CA LEU A 79 -13.21 16.32 10.16
C LEU A 79 -14.53 16.25 10.94
N LEU A 80 -14.49 16.28 12.28
CA LEU A 80 -15.72 16.34 13.10
C LEU A 80 -16.57 17.58 12.80
N ARG A 81 -15.97 18.63 12.26
CA ARG A 81 -16.64 19.88 11.90
C ARG A 81 -16.99 19.98 10.42
N LEU A 82 -16.73 18.94 9.62
CA LEU A 82 -17.05 18.96 8.20
C LEU A 82 -18.55 19.08 8.00
N ALA A 83 -19.01 20.15 7.36
CA ALA A 83 -20.42 20.33 7.06
C ALA A 83 -20.72 20.23 5.58
N ARG A 84 -19.78 20.53 4.69
CA ARG A 84 -19.97 20.47 3.23
C ARG A 84 -18.66 20.18 2.49
N VAL A 85 -18.75 19.38 1.42
CA VAL A 85 -17.71 19.17 0.43
C VAL A 85 -18.06 19.93 -0.85
N ASP A 86 -17.11 20.67 -1.40
CA ASP A 86 -17.27 21.38 -2.67
C ASP A 86 -16.12 21.06 -3.63
N MET A 87 -16.46 20.51 -4.79
CA MET A 87 -15.54 20.07 -5.85
C MET A 87 -15.47 21.07 -7.03
N THR A 88 -16.14 22.22 -6.94
CA THR A 88 -16.21 23.20 -8.04
C THR A 88 -14.83 23.72 -8.43
N GLU A 89 -13.95 23.92 -7.46
CA GLU A 89 -12.59 24.46 -7.64
C GLU A 89 -11.51 23.36 -7.81
N LEU A 90 -11.90 22.09 -7.97
CA LEU A 90 -10.95 21.01 -8.26
C LEU A 90 -10.15 21.34 -9.55
N ASP A 91 -8.82 21.32 -9.44
CA ASP A 91 -7.91 21.72 -10.51
C ASP A 91 -8.19 20.93 -11.82
N PRO A 92 -8.33 21.61 -12.97
CA PRO A 92 -8.65 20.95 -14.24
C PRO A 92 -7.65 19.86 -14.65
N ALA A 93 -6.36 20.03 -14.36
CA ALA A 93 -5.34 19.03 -14.72
C ALA A 93 -5.53 17.74 -13.91
N VAL A 94 -5.96 17.87 -12.65
CA VAL A 94 -6.30 16.75 -11.79
C VAL A 94 -7.57 16.08 -12.28
N ARG A 95 -8.61 16.86 -12.62
CA ARG A 95 -9.89 16.33 -13.13
C ARG A 95 -9.74 15.49 -14.40
N SER A 96 -8.77 15.80 -15.25
CA SER A 96 -8.51 15.07 -16.50
C SER A 96 -7.65 13.80 -16.35
N ALA A 97 -7.03 13.56 -15.20
CA ALA A 97 -6.11 12.45 -15.00
C ALA A 97 -6.81 11.20 -14.45
N GLU A 98 -6.31 10.02 -14.81
CA GLU A 98 -6.68 8.75 -14.19
C GLU A 98 -5.85 8.51 -12.93
N PHE A 99 -6.51 8.09 -11.85
CA PHE A 99 -5.83 7.74 -10.60
C PHE A 99 -5.94 6.26 -10.27
N VAL A 100 -4.82 5.71 -9.84
CA VAL A 100 -4.73 4.38 -9.23
C VAL A 100 -4.01 4.52 -7.90
N ALA A 101 -4.51 3.89 -6.85
CA ALA A 101 -3.85 3.86 -5.56
C ALA A 101 -3.36 2.45 -5.26
N ALA A 102 -2.06 2.30 -4.99
CA ALA A 102 -1.50 1.03 -4.55
C ALA A 102 -1.73 0.85 -3.04
N THR A 103 -2.50 -0.18 -2.68
CA THR A 103 -2.77 -0.55 -1.29
C THR A 103 -2.77 -2.07 -1.13
N ASP A 104 -2.07 -2.54 -0.10
CA ASP A 104 -1.91 -3.97 0.20
C ASP A 104 -2.72 -4.37 1.44
N VAL A 105 -3.73 -3.56 1.81
CA VAL A 105 -4.57 -3.79 3.00
C VAL A 105 -6.04 -3.63 2.63
N ASP A 106 -6.89 -4.46 3.24
CA ASP A 106 -8.34 -4.49 2.97
C ASP A 106 -9.16 -3.68 3.96
N ASN A 107 -8.53 -3.12 5.00
CA ASN A 107 -9.17 -2.42 6.09
C ASN A 107 -10.16 -1.34 5.60
N PRO A 108 -11.43 -1.36 6.07
CA PRO A 108 -12.42 -0.33 5.72
C PRO A 108 -12.04 1.02 6.33
N LEU A 109 -12.81 2.07 6.04
CA LEU A 109 -12.50 3.41 6.53
C LEU A 109 -12.63 3.49 8.06
N VAL A 110 -13.67 2.89 8.63
CA VAL A 110 -14.08 3.02 10.04
C VAL A 110 -14.33 1.68 10.72
N GLY A 111 -14.47 1.69 12.04
CA GLY A 111 -14.84 0.54 12.85
C GLY A 111 -13.64 -0.21 13.43
N PRO A 112 -13.87 -1.40 14.02
CA PRO A 112 -12.83 -2.15 14.75
C PRO A 112 -11.63 -2.54 13.90
N SER A 113 -11.85 -2.77 12.60
CA SER A 113 -10.80 -3.02 11.59
C SER A 113 -10.50 -1.78 10.74
N GLY A 114 -11.00 -0.61 11.12
CA GLY A 114 -10.88 0.63 10.38
C GLY A 114 -9.52 1.32 10.52
N ALA A 115 -9.36 2.44 9.80
CA ALA A 115 -8.10 3.17 9.71
C ALA A 115 -7.53 3.59 11.07
N SER A 116 -8.39 4.19 11.91
CA SER A 116 -8.02 4.72 13.22
C SER A 116 -7.68 3.60 14.20
N ALA A 117 -8.50 2.55 14.25
CA ALA A 117 -8.32 1.43 15.16
C ALA A 117 -7.03 0.64 14.88
N VAL A 118 -6.78 0.32 13.61
CA VAL A 118 -5.66 -0.55 13.23
C VAL A 118 -4.34 0.21 13.11
N TYR A 119 -4.37 1.42 12.55
CA TYR A 119 -3.14 2.15 12.21
C TYR A 119 -2.92 3.43 13.01
N GLY A 120 -3.91 3.89 13.79
CA GLY A 120 -3.77 5.06 14.66
C GLY A 120 -2.65 4.91 15.70
N PRO A 121 -2.55 3.80 16.45
CA PRO A 121 -1.57 3.65 17.53
C PRO A 121 -0.12 3.85 17.09
N GLN A 122 0.30 3.23 15.98
CA GLN A 122 1.66 3.40 15.45
C GLN A 122 1.97 4.85 14.99
N LYS A 123 0.93 5.64 14.70
CA LYS A 123 0.99 7.05 14.35
C LYS A 123 0.91 7.97 15.58
N GLY A 124 0.91 7.42 16.79
CA GLY A 124 0.87 8.19 18.04
C GLY A 124 -0.54 8.50 18.56
N ALA A 125 -1.58 7.79 18.10
CA ALA A 125 -2.92 7.93 18.68
C ALA A 125 -3.02 7.20 20.03
N SER A 126 -3.51 7.88 21.06
CA SER A 126 -4.01 7.24 22.29
C SER A 126 -5.33 6.51 22.03
N ALA A 127 -5.80 5.72 23.01
CA ALA A 127 -7.10 5.05 22.90
C ALA A 127 -8.26 6.05 22.70
N GLU A 128 -8.19 7.23 23.35
CA GLU A 128 -9.17 8.30 23.19
C GLU A 128 -9.09 8.92 21.78
N ASP A 129 -7.87 9.14 21.28
CA ASP A 129 -7.67 9.67 19.93
C ASP A 129 -8.21 8.69 18.87
N VAL A 130 -8.08 7.38 19.08
CA VAL A 130 -8.63 6.36 18.18
C VAL A 130 -10.16 6.49 18.08
N ILE A 131 -10.86 6.60 19.21
CA ILE A 131 -12.33 6.77 19.24
C ILE A 131 -12.72 8.08 18.54
N LEU A 132 -12.02 9.17 18.84
CA LEU A 132 -12.26 10.48 18.25
C LEU A 132 -12.06 10.45 16.73
N LEU A 133 -10.95 9.89 16.27
CA LEU A 133 -10.59 9.83 14.85
C LEU A 133 -11.51 8.88 14.07
N ASP A 134 -11.93 7.76 14.65
CA ASP A 134 -12.90 6.87 14.02
C ASP A 134 -14.27 7.56 13.82
N ARG A 135 -14.74 8.28 14.85
CA ARG A 135 -15.93 9.13 14.74
C ARG A 135 -15.77 10.22 13.67
N ALA A 136 -14.60 10.85 13.62
CA ALA A 136 -14.29 11.90 12.65
C ALA A 136 -14.30 11.36 11.20
N LEU A 137 -13.73 10.17 10.97
CA LEU A 137 -13.77 9.48 9.68
C LEU A 137 -15.18 8.99 9.32
N GLY A 138 -15.96 8.53 10.30
CA GLY A 138 -17.36 8.14 10.08
C GLY A 138 -18.24 9.31 9.67
N HIS A 139 -18.03 10.47 10.30
CA HIS A 139 -18.68 11.72 9.92
C HIS A 139 -18.25 12.19 8.54
N PHE A 140 -16.95 12.15 8.25
CA PHE A 140 -16.39 12.44 6.92
C PHE A 140 -17.05 11.58 5.83
N ALA A 141 -17.15 10.26 6.04
CA ALA A 141 -17.78 9.34 5.10
C ALA A 141 -19.26 9.71 4.84
N ALA A 142 -20.01 10.03 5.89
CA ALA A 142 -21.41 10.42 5.78
C ALA A 142 -21.60 11.71 4.96
N VAL A 143 -20.74 12.72 5.17
CA VAL A 143 -20.80 13.97 4.41
C VAL A 143 -20.37 13.76 2.95
N VAL A 144 -19.32 12.98 2.70
CA VAL A 144 -18.88 12.61 1.35
C VAL A 144 -20.01 11.90 0.60
N HIS A 145 -20.68 10.94 1.24
CA HIS A 145 -21.82 10.25 0.63
C HIS A 145 -22.97 11.20 0.31
N ARG A 146 -23.33 12.08 1.26
CA ARG A 146 -24.41 13.05 1.07
C ARG A 146 -24.14 14.04 -0.07
N ASP A 147 -22.92 14.58 -0.14
CA ASP A 147 -22.61 15.67 -1.07
C ASP A 147 -22.14 15.18 -2.45
N LEU A 148 -21.46 14.03 -2.51
CA LEU A 148 -20.88 13.50 -3.75
C LEU A 148 -21.60 12.24 -4.26
N GLY A 149 -22.48 11.63 -3.46
CA GLY A 149 -23.15 10.36 -3.80
C GLY A 149 -22.22 9.13 -3.74
N ILE A 150 -21.02 9.26 -3.18
CA ILE A 150 -20.01 8.21 -3.14
C ILE A 150 -19.95 7.62 -1.73
N ASP A 151 -20.31 6.35 -1.56
CA ASP A 151 -20.11 5.65 -0.29
C ASP A 151 -18.70 5.04 -0.22
N VAL A 152 -17.87 5.60 0.64
CA VAL A 152 -16.49 5.16 0.87
C VAL A 152 -16.29 4.39 2.17
N ARG A 153 -17.35 4.22 2.96
CA ARG A 153 -17.25 3.72 4.34
C ARG A 153 -16.68 2.29 4.38
N ASP A 154 -17.24 1.42 3.56
CA ASP A 154 -17.00 -0.03 3.59
C ASP A 154 -16.17 -0.53 2.39
N ILE A 155 -15.63 0.39 1.57
CA ILE A 155 -14.73 0.04 0.47
C ILE A 155 -13.48 -0.64 1.05
N ARG A 156 -13.14 -1.81 0.52
CA ARG A 156 -11.90 -2.53 0.88
C ARG A 156 -10.68 -1.66 0.58
N GLY A 157 -9.84 -1.45 1.59
CA GLY A 157 -8.66 -0.59 1.49
C GLY A 157 -8.94 0.91 1.63
N ALA A 158 -10.18 1.33 1.87
CA ALA A 158 -10.51 2.73 2.13
C ALA A 158 -9.78 3.29 3.36
N GLY A 159 -9.51 2.45 4.36
CA GLY A 159 -8.79 2.83 5.57
C GLY A 159 -7.28 3.00 5.39
N ALA A 160 -6.74 2.62 4.24
CA ALA A 160 -5.31 2.73 3.95
C ALA A 160 -4.82 4.18 4.13
N ALA A 161 -3.61 4.31 4.68
CA ALA A 161 -2.98 5.60 4.98
C ALA A 161 -3.80 6.56 5.87
N GLY A 162 -4.62 6.02 6.78
CA GLY A 162 -5.44 6.86 7.66
C GLY A 162 -6.67 7.46 6.95
N GLY A 163 -7.28 6.66 6.07
CA GLY A 163 -8.43 7.07 5.26
C GLY A 163 -8.08 7.76 3.95
N MET A 164 -6.80 7.84 3.56
CA MET A 164 -6.41 8.38 2.26
C MET A 164 -6.94 7.52 1.10
N GLY A 165 -7.09 6.20 1.29
CA GLY A 165 -7.76 5.34 0.33
C GLY A 165 -9.17 5.85 0.00
N ALA A 166 -9.98 6.14 1.02
CA ALA A 166 -11.29 6.77 0.86
C ALA A 166 -11.21 8.13 0.16
N GLY A 167 -10.28 9.00 0.56
CA GLY A 167 -10.11 10.32 -0.06
C GLY A 167 -9.74 10.25 -1.55
N LEU A 168 -8.86 9.31 -1.93
CA LEU A 168 -8.49 9.09 -3.33
C LEU A 168 -9.68 8.59 -4.16
N VAL A 169 -10.50 7.69 -3.60
CA VAL A 169 -11.73 7.23 -4.26
C VAL A 169 -12.74 8.36 -4.38
N ALA A 170 -13.06 9.04 -3.28
CA ALA A 170 -14.10 10.07 -3.21
C ALA A 170 -13.81 11.28 -4.10
N PHE A 171 -12.58 11.78 -4.07
CA PHE A 171 -12.25 13.05 -4.71
C PHE A 171 -11.66 12.89 -6.10
N LEU A 172 -10.99 11.77 -6.38
CA LEU A 172 -10.25 11.55 -7.63
C LEU A 172 -10.77 10.37 -8.45
N GLY A 173 -11.80 9.66 -7.98
CA GLY A 173 -12.31 8.45 -8.64
C GLY A 173 -11.25 7.35 -8.75
N ALA A 174 -10.27 7.33 -7.83
CA ALA A 174 -9.15 6.43 -7.93
C ALA A 174 -9.57 4.97 -7.77
N ARG A 175 -8.95 4.07 -8.54
CA ARG A 175 -9.08 2.63 -8.32
C ARG A 175 -8.06 2.17 -7.28
N LEU A 176 -8.54 1.54 -6.21
CA LEU A 176 -7.67 0.87 -5.24
C LEU A 176 -7.25 -0.47 -5.83
N ARG A 177 -5.93 -0.71 -5.90
CA ARG A 177 -5.37 -1.95 -6.45
C ARG A 177 -4.21 -2.46 -5.60
N PRO A 178 -4.02 -3.79 -5.51
CA PRO A 178 -2.83 -4.36 -4.88
C PRO A 178 -1.55 -3.83 -5.52
N GLY A 179 -0.57 -3.45 -4.71
CA GLY A 179 0.71 -2.95 -5.19
C GLY A 179 1.47 -3.99 -6.01
N VAL A 180 1.40 -5.26 -5.60
CA VAL A 180 2.01 -6.37 -6.32
C VAL A 180 1.51 -6.48 -7.76
N GLU A 181 0.20 -6.42 -7.98
CA GLU A 181 -0.37 -6.52 -9.33
C GLU A 181 0.07 -5.38 -10.23
N LEU A 182 0.13 -4.16 -9.68
CA LEU A 182 0.57 -2.98 -10.42
C LEU A 182 2.04 -3.08 -10.85
N VAL A 183 2.91 -3.58 -9.97
CA VAL A 183 4.32 -3.81 -10.29
C VAL A 183 4.45 -4.91 -11.35
N MET A 184 3.70 -6.00 -11.19
CA MET A 184 3.70 -7.12 -12.13
C MET A 184 3.27 -6.70 -13.53
N GLU A 185 2.20 -5.91 -13.65
CA GLU A 185 1.77 -5.33 -14.92
C GLU A 185 2.83 -4.41 -15.51
N ALA A 186 3.41 -3.52 -14.70
CA ALA A 186 4.40 -2.55 -15.17
C ALA A 186 5.66 -3.21 -15.78
N VAL A 187 6.00 -4.43 -15.34
CA VAL A 187 7.16 -5.18 -15.86
C VAL A 187 6.79 -6.31 -16.82
N ASN A 188 5.51 -6.43 -17.19
CA ASN A 188 4.94 -7.53 -17.99
C ASN A 188 5.35 -8.90 -17.42
N LEU A 189 5.18 -9.07 -16.10
CA LEU A 189 5.71 -10.24 -15.40
C LEU A 189 5.00 -11.52 -15.82
N ARG A 190 3.69 -11.46 -16.10
CA ARG A 190 2.90 -12.63 -16.47
C ARG A 190 3.41 -13.26 -17.76
N GLU A 191 3.71 -12.46 -18.77
CA GLU A 191 4.24 -12.89 -20.06
C GLU A 191 5.63 -13.50 -19.91
N ARG A 192 6.46 -12.90 -19.05
CA ARG A 192 7.80 -13.42 -18.73
C ARG A 192 7.73 -14.77 -18.01
N ILE A 193 6.79 -14.91 -17.07
CA ILE A 193 6.55 -16.18 -16.37
C ILE A 193 6.07 -17.24 -17.37
N ALA A 194 5.13 -16.91 -18.25
CA ALA A 194 4.60 -17.86 -19.24
C ALA A 194 5.67 -18.43 -20.19
N ALA A 195 6.74 -17.67 -20.42
CA ALA A 195 7.88 -18.08 -21.25
C ALA A 195 9.01 -18.75 -20.47
N ALA A 196 8.89 -18.91 -19.14
CA ALA A 196 9.94 -19.45 -18.29
C ALA A 196 9.73 -20.93 -17.97
N ASP A 197 10.83 -21.68 -17.85
CA ASP A 197 10.82 -23.07 -17.37
C ASP A 197 10.72 -23.17 -15.83
N LEU A 198 11.17 -22.11 -15.13
CA LEU A 198 11.19 -22.01 -13.67
C LEU A 198 11.14 -20.54 -13.26
N VAL A 199 10.38 -20.25 -12.20
CA VAL A 199 10.35 -18.92 -11.57
C VAL A 199 10.93 -18.99 -10.17
N ILE A 200 11.81 -18.06 -9.84
CA ILE A 200 12.37 -17.91 -8.49
C ILE A 200 11.88 -16.56 -7.92
N THR A 201 11.29 -16.59 -6.74
CA THR A 201 10.87 -15.39 -6.00
C THR A 201 11.44 -15.40 -4.59
N GLY A 202 11.26 -14.31 -3.84
CA GLY A 202 11.84 -14.19 -2.51
C GLY A 202 11.54 -12.88 -1.82
N GLU A 203 11.69 -12.89 -0.50
CA GLU A 203 11.75 -11.68 0.33
C GLU A 203 12.63 -11.91 1.57
N GLY A 204 12.83 -10.88 2.40
CA GLY A 204 13.65 -10.98 3.60
C GLY A 204 13.11 -11.98 4.62
N ALA A 205 11.80 -11.93 4.89
CA ALA A 205 11.11 -12.87 5.77
C ALA A 205 9.85 -13.39 5.07
N PHE A 206 9.83 -14.67 4.73
CA PHE A 206 8.69 -15.36 4.13
C PHE A 206 7.83 -15.99 5.23
N ASP A 207 6.71 -15.35 5.52
CA ASP A 207 5.76 -15.63 6.62
C ASP A 207 4.30 -15.54 6.16
N GLU A 208 3.32 -15.68 7.07
CA GLU A 208 1.90 -15.62 6.70
C GLU A 208 1.52 -14.31 5.99
N GLN A 209 2.14 -13.17 6.34
CA GLN A 209 1.87 -11.89 5.65
C GLN A 209 2.39 -11.88 4.22
N SER A 210 3.39 -12.71 3.93
CA SER A 210 3.98 -12.89 2.60
C SER A 210 3.01 -13.54 1.61
N LEU A 211 2.04 -14.30 2.14
CA LEU A 211 0.97 -14.95 1.39
C LEU A 211 -0.26 -14.04 1.18
N HIS A 212 -0.20 -12.78 1.59
CA HIS A 212 -1.31 -11.84 1.50
C HIS A 212 -0.89 -10.54 0.82
N GLY A 213 -0.99 -10.50 -0.52
CA GLY A 213 -0.84 -9.28 -1.31
C GLY A 213 0.59 -8.76 -1.48
N LYS A 214 1.60 -9.54 -1.07
CA LYS A 214 3.03 -9.22 -1.28
C LYS A 214 3.57 -9.81 -2.58
N ALA A 215 4.80 -9.40 -2.92
CA ALA A 215 5.47 -9.83 -4.15
C ALA A 215 5.58 -11.35 -4.30
N PRO A 216 5.98 -12.15 -3.28
CA PRO A 216 6.02 -13.60 -3.44
C PRO A 216 4.67 -14.22 -3.73
N GLU A 217 3.58 -13.80 -3.06
CA GLU A 217 2.22 -14.29 -3.35
C GLU A 217 1.84 -14.10 -4.82
N GLY A 218 2.00 -12.88 -5.35
CA GLY A 218 1.61 -12.58 -6.73
C GLY A 218 2.39 -13.41 -7.75
N VAL A 219 3.70 -13.61 -7.51
CA VAL A 219 4.54 -14.45 -8.36
C VAL A 219 4.14 -15.92 -8.28
N LEU A 220 3.98 -16.47 -7.08
CA LEU A 220 3.58 -17.87 -6.88
C LEU A 220 2.19 -18.16 -7.44
N ARG A 221 1.23 -17.26 -7.24
CA ARG A 221 -0.12 -17.35 -7.81
C ARG A 221 -0.06 -17.39 -9.33
N THR A 222 0.67 -16.46 -9.94
CA THR A 222 0.78 -16.37 -11.41
C THR A 222 1.49 -17.57 -12.01
N ALA A 223 2.58 -18.04 -11.40
CA ALA A 223 3.29 -19.24 -11.83
C ALA A 223 2.36 -20.48 -11.78
N ARG A 224 1.62 -20.65 -10.68
CA ARG A 224 0.65 -21.73 -10.52
C ARG A 224 -0.48 -21.68 -11.56
N GLU A 225 -1.03 -20.50 -11.84
CA GLU A 225 -2.06 -20.32 -12.88
C GLU A 225 -1.57 -20.69 -14.28
N LEU A 226 -0.28 -20.46 -14.55
CA LEU A 226 0.36 -20.75 -15.85
C LEU A 226 0.96 -22.15 -15.92
N GLY A 227 0.92 -22.93 -14.83
CA GLY A 227 1.54 -24.25 -14.76
C GLY A 227 3.07 -24.22 -14.77
N VAL A 228 3.67 -23.09 -14.43
CA VAL A 228 5.13 -22.92 -14.39
C VAL A 228 5.65 -23.24 -12.98
N PRO A 229 6.65 -24.12 -12.83
CA PRO A 229 7.26 -24.40 -11.54
C PRO A 229 7.79 -23.14 -10.85
N ALA A 230 7.63 -23.06 -9.53
CA ALA A 230 8.10 -21.94 -8.74
C ALA A 230 8.88 -22.36 -7.49
N LEU A 231 9.85 -21.52 -7.11
CA LEU A 231 10.70 -21.72 -5.94
C LEU A 231 10.87 -20.41 -5.17
N VAL A 232 10.93 -20.50 -3.84
CA VAL A 232 11.17 -19.35 -2.96
C VAL A 232 12.58 -19.41 -2.37
N LEU A 233 13.37 -18.36 -2.61
CA LEU A 233 14.64 -18.10 -1.93
C LEU A 233 14.47 -16.89 -1.02
N CYS A 234 14.55 -17.08 0.29
CA CYS A 234 14.26 -16.01 1.26
C CYS A 234 15.34 -15.87 2.33
N GLY A 235 15.34 -14.74 3.04
CA GLY A 235 16.23 -14.56 4.20
C GLY A 235 15.87 -15.53 5.33
N GLN A 236 14.59 -15.58 5.69
CA GLN A 236 14.03 -16.51 6.68
C GLN A 236 12.68 -17.05 6.20
N ALA A 237 12.44 -18.34 6.36
CA ALA A 237 11.12 -18.96 6.14
C ALA A 237 10.44 -19.26 7.48
N ARG A 238 9.15 -18.94 7.59
CA ARG A 238 8.28 -19.20 8.75
C ARG A 238 6.96 -19.86 8.38
N VAL A 239 6.68 -19.99 7.09
CA VAL A 239 5.50 -20.64 6.53
C VAL A 239 5.94 -21.56 5.40
N ASP A 240 5.21 -22.65 5.21
CA ASP A 240 5.38 -23.56 4.08
C ASP A 240 4.22 -23.41 3.09
N VAL A 241 4.48 -23.69 1.81
CA VAL A 241 3.47 -23.61 0.75
C VAL A 241 3.45 -24.95 0.02
N PRO A 242 2.35 -25.71 0.10
CA PRO A 242 2.27 -27.03 -0.54
C PRO A 242 2.64 -27.00 -2.02
N GLY A 243 3.57 -27.87 -2.42
CA GLY A 243 4.04 -27.98 -3.80
C GLY A 243 5.01 -26.89 -4.26
N VAL A 244 5.42 -25.98 -3.37
CA VAL A 244 6.44 -24.97 -3.65
C VAL A 244 7.67 -25.27 -2.83
N ARG A 245 8.83 -25.34 -3.48
CA ARG A 245 10.09 -25.52 -2.77
C ARG A 245 10.52 -24.19 -2.14
N ILE A 246 10.90 -24.22 -0.86
CA ILE A 246 11.35 -23.04 -0.13
C ILE A 246 12.74 -23.31 0.44
N ALA A 247 13.69 -22.41 0.17
CA ALA A 247 14.99 -22.42 0.80
C ALA A 247 15.25 -21.06 1.47
N SER A 248 15.82 -21.08 2.68
CA SER A 248 16.10 -19.86 3.42
C SER A 248 17.55 -19.77 3.88
N LEU A 249 18.10 -18.56 3.84
CA LEU A 249 19.46 -18.30 4.33
C LEU A 249 19.59 -18.64 5.81
N ALA A 250 18.62 -18.21 6.63
CA ALA A 250 18.61 -18.48 8.06
C ALA A 250 18.51 -19.97 8.37
N GLY A 251 17.71 -20.73 7.61
CA GLY A 251 17.61 -22.19 7.78
C GLY A 251 18.89 -22.92 7.41
N ARG A 252 19.65 -22.41 6.43
CA ARG A 252 20.86 -23.06 5.91
C ARG A 252 22.16 -22.64 6.62
N PHE A 253 22.27 -21.37 7.00
CA PHE A 253 23.50 -20.73 7.48
C PHE A 253 23.35 -20.03 8.84
N GLY A 254 22.15 -20.01 9.42
CA GLY A 254 21.86 -19.26 10.65
C GLY A 254 21.48 -17.79 10.39
N LEU A 255 20.67 -17.22 11.28
CA LEU A 255 20.08 -15.89 11.11
C LEU A 255 21.12 -14.76 11.12
N GLU A 256 22.14 -14.86 11.97
CA GLU A 256 23.22 -13.87 12.08
C GLU A 256 23.99 -13.77 10.77
N ALA A 257 24.51 -14.91 10.27
CA ALA A 257 25.21 -14.97 9.00
C ALA A 257 24.31 -14.54 7.83
N ALA A 258 23.04 -14.92 7.83
CA ALA A 258 22.07 -14.51 6.82
C ALA A 258 21.88 -12.99 6.76
N THR A 259 21.99 -12.29 7.89
CA THR A 259 21.84 -10.83 7.97
C THR A 259 23.13 -10.11 7.60
N GLU A 260 24.27 -10.59 8.06
CA GLU A 260 25.57 -9.95 7.84
C GLU A 260 26.15 -10.20 6.44
N ARG A 261 25.85 -11.36 5.86
CA ARG A 261 26.44 -11.84 4.60
C ARG A 261 25.37 -12.26 3.59
N SER A 262 24.23 -11.57 3.56
CA SER A 262 23.05 -11.99 2.79
C SER A 262 23.37 -12.26 1.32
N ARG A 263 24.14 -11.38 0.66
CA ARG A 263 24.46 -11.49 -0.76
C ARG A 263 25.28 -12.76 -1.11
N PRO A 264 26.49 -12.97 -0.57
CA PRO A 264 27.27 -14.15 -0.92
C PRO A 264 26.58 -15.46 -0.49
N LEU A 265 25.81 -15.44 0.60
CA LEU A 265 25.05 -16.62 1.02
C LEU A 265 23.85 -16.90 0.11
N LEU A 266 23.22 -15.87 -0.45
CA LEU A 266 22.15 -16.04 -1.45
C LEU A 266 22.71 -16.65 -2.75
N GLU A 267 23.88 -16.21 -3.19
CA GLU A 267 24.57 -16.81 -4.34
C GLU A 267 24.88 -18.29 -4.08
N ALA A 268 25.45 -18.63 -2.91
CA ALA A 268 25.74 -20.01 -2.51
C ALA A 268 24.47 -20.88 -2.42
N LEU A 269 23.43 -20.39 -1.75
CA LEU A 269 22.15 -21.10 -1.62
C LEU A 269 21.50 -21.33 -2.98
N THR A 270 21.54 -20.33 -3.86
CA THR A 270 20.99 -20.44 -5.22
C THR A 270 21.72 -21.52 -6.00
N ALA A 271 23.06 -21.61 -5.89
CA ALA A 271 23.85 -22.65 -6.53
C ALA A 271 23.49 -24.05 -6.03
N GLU A 272 23.36 -24.23 -4.71
CA GLU A 272 22.94 -25.49 -4.08
C GLU A 272 21.55 -25.91 -4.60
N VAL A 273 20.58 -25.00 -4.55
CA VAL A 273 19.20 -25.24 -4.98
C VAL A 273 19.11 -25.55 -6.48
N ALA A 274 19.87 -24.84 -7.32
CA ALA A 274 19.88 -25.09 -8.76
C ALA A 274 20.48 -26.46 -9.11
N ALA A 275 21.52 -26.88 -8.39
CA ALA A 275 22.13 -28.20 -8.58
C ALA A 275 21.17 -29.33 -8.20
N GLU A 276 20.39 -29.16 -7.13
CA GLU A 276 19.36 -30.11 -6.73
C GLU A 276 18.18 -30.12 -7.70
N TYR A 277 17.68 -28.95 -8.10
CA TYR A 277 16.58 -28.84 -9.06
C TYR A 277 16.90 -29.52 -10.39
N ARG A 278 18.13 -29.38 -10.90
CA ARG A 278 18.59 -30.08 -12.12
C ARG A 278 18.52 -31.61 -11.99
N LYS A 279 18.84 -32.16 -10.82
CA LYS A 279 18.76 -33.60 -10.56
C LYS A 279 17.30 -34.07 -10.57
N ASP A 280 16.42 -33.31 -9.92
CA ASP A 280 15.01 -33.66 -9.77
C ASP A 280 14.21 -33.53 -11.07
N SER A 281 14.56 -32.55 -11.91
CA SER A 281 13.85 -32.22 -13.17
C SER A 281 14.31 -33.02 -14.39
N GLY A 282 15.40 -33.78 -14.28
CA GLY A 282 15.96 -34.54 -15.43
C GLY A 282 16.49 -33.67 -16.57
N LEU A 283 16.62 -32.35 -16.37
CA LEU A 283 17.24 -31.43 -17.31
C LEU A 283 18.73 -31.75 -17.41
N ALA A 284 19.11 -32.50 -18.45
CA ALA A 284 20.49 -32.88 -18.71
C ALA A 284 21.41 -31.65 -18.69
N SER A 285 22.59 -31.81 -18.10
CA SER A 285 23.65 -30.79 -18.13
C SER A 285 24.00 -30.49 -19.59
N SER A 286 23.51 -29.37 -20.13
CA SER A 286 24.05 -28.85 -21.37
C SER A 286 25.53 -28.51 -21.10
N PRO A 287 26.49 -29.10 -21.84
CA PRO A 287 27.87 -28.68 -21.75
C PRO A 287 27.94 -27.21 -22.16
N ALA A 288 28.68 -26.42 -21.37
CA ALA A 288 29.00 -25.03 -21.69
C ALA A 288 29.90 -24.94 -22.92
#